data_AF-A0A1T4ZK72-F1
#
_entry.id   AF-A0A1T4ZK72-F1
#
_cell.length_a   1.000
_cell.length_b   1.000
_cell.length_c   1.000
_cell.angle_alpha   90.00
_cell.angle_beta   90.00
_cell.angle_gamma   90.00
#
_symmetry.space_group_name_H-M   'P 1'
#
loop_
_entity.id
_entity.type
_entity.pdbx_description
1 polymer ?
#
loop_
_entity_poly.entity_id
_entity_poly.type
_entity_poly.pdbx_seq_one_letter_code
_entity_poly.pdbx_strand_id
1 'polypeptide(L)'
;MKLKKLEYEDKEYQWKLNFIEFSSNLNLLVGVSGAGKTQILKAINRLKMIANGISLNGVCWDVTFVTQDENLYRWRGKFETRQNNIIIKTDSDEEDQCKIIYEYLAKNEKSIIERTQEKGIIFQDQLSPFKLSPFKSIIELLSEEENIKLVQQEFDKIIETESAKYLDNEDILRLPTHILKKYENCDLSEIKNTELPLPIKLALVYRYIPETFNRIKSVFIEIFKKVEDIKVEPFNQDELPLALADILKEAILIKIKEKDIELWIRQHNISSGMFKTLMYISELYLSPDNCVILIDEFENSLGVNCIDSVTELILEREDLQFMITSHHPYIINNISPRYWKIVTRHGGLVTVKKAEDFHISASRQKAFIDLINILEDEEDLED
;
A
#
# COMPACT_ATOMS: atom_id res chain seq x y z
N MET A 1 3.08 -9.68 7.25
CA MET A 1 1.70 -9.29 7.49
C MET A 1 0.78 -9.76 6.38
N LYS A 2 -0.32 -10.41 6.74
CA LYS A 2 -1.48 -10.63 5.87
C LYS A 2 -2.74 -10.22 6.62
N LEU A 3 -3.43 -9.19 6.16
CA LEU A 3 -4.75 -8.78 6.65
C LEU A 3 -5.76 -9.90 6.37
N LYS A 4 -6.53 -10.26 7.38
CA LYS A 4 -7.60 -11.25 7.26
C LYS A 4 -8.97 -10.58 7.31
N LYS A 5 -9.15 -9.66 8.25
CA LYS A 5 -10.45 -9.06 8.54
C LYS A 5 -10.29 -7.58 8.89
N LEU A 6 -11.26 -6.77 8.48
CA LEU A 6 -11.35 -5.37 8.85
C LEU A 6 -12.82 -4.96 9.06
N GLU A 7 -13.10 -4.25 10.13
CA GLU A 7 -14.25 -3.36 10.29
C GLU A 7 -13.70 -1.97 10.63
N TYR A 8 -14.26 -0.93 10.03
CA TYR A 8 -13.77 0.43 10.22
C TYR A 8 -14.94 1.41 10.20
N GLU A 9 -14.93 2.38 11.11
CA GLU A 9 -15.94 3.43 11.18
C GLU A 9 -15.26 4.78 11.37
N ASP A 10 -15.69 5.77 10.60
CA ASP A 10 -15.31 7.17 10.70
C ASP A 10 -16.57 7.98 11.06
N LYS A 11 -16.69 8.34 12.34
CA LYS A 11 -17.88 9.04 12.85
C LYS A 11 -17.95 10.50 12.45
N GLU A 12 -16.81 11.11 12.11
CA GLU A 12 -16.78 12.50 11.63
C GLU A 12 -17.48 12.59 10.28
N TYR A 13 -17.17 11.65 9.37
CA TYR A 13 -17.75 11.61 8.02
C TYR A 13 -18.98 10.71 7.90
N GLN A 14 -19.48 10.17 9.01
CA GLN A 14 -20.59 9.20 9.05
C GLN A 14 -20.37 8.03 8.06
N TRP A 15 -19.13 7.56 7.94
CA TRP A 15 -18.74 6.52 7.01
C TRP A 15 -18.40 5.25 7.76
N LYS A 16 -19.04 4.13 7.43
CA LYS A 16 -18.81 2.84 8.07
C LYS A 16 -18.53 1.78 7.02
N LEU A 17 -17.36 1.15 7.10
CA LEU A 17 -17.06 -0.10 6.43
C LEU A 17 -17.52 -1.26 7.30
N ASN A 18 -18.55 -1.97 6.83
CA ASN A 18 -18.91 -3.25 7.42
C ASN A 18 -17.79 -4.25 7.28
N PHE A 19 -17.85 -5.25 8.16
CA PHE A 19 -16.92 -6.36 8.20
C PHE A 19 -16.59 -6.92 6.80
N ILE A 20 -15.30 -6.89 6.46
CA ILE A 20 -14.75 -7.46 5.22
C ILE A 20 -13.73 -8.56 5.55
N GLU A 21 -13.76 -9.64 4.76
CA GLU A 21 -12.72 -10.68 4.77
C GLU A 21 -11.83 -10.58 3.52
N PHE A 22 -10.52 -10.53 3.76
CA PHE A 22 -9.52 -10.46 2.70
C PHE A 22 -8.97 -11.84 2.34
N SER A 23 -8.71 -12.01 1.05
CA SER A 23 -7.93 -13.10 0.48
C SER A 23 -6.44 -12.91 0.78
N SER A 24 -5.68 -13.99 0.87
CA SER A 24 -4.27 -13.98 1.30
C SER A 24 -3.26 -13.48 0.28
N ASN A 25 -3.65 -13.35 -0.99
CA ASN A 25 -2.83 -12.86 -2.09
C ASN A 25 -3.51 -11.61 -2.68
N LEU A 26 -4.37 -11.76 -3.70
CA LEU A 26 -5.00 -10.63 -4.39
C LEU A 26 -6.43 -10.35 -3.91
N ASN A 27 -6.74 -9.07 -3.73
CA ASN A 27 -8.08 -8.55 -3.47
C ASN A 27 -8.35 -7.41 -4.47
N LEU A 28 -9.15 -7.69 -5.49
CA LEU A 28 -9.59 -6.68 -6.46
C LEU A 28 -10.91 -6.07 -6.00
N LEU A 29 -10.85 -4.84 -5.51
CA LEU A 29 -12.02 -4.04 -5.13
C LEU A 29 -12.68 -3.50 -6.40
N VAL A 30 -13.89 -3.97 -6.69
CA VAL A 30 -14.71 -3.58 -7.84
C VAL A 30 -16.04 -3.01 -7.34
N GLY A 31 -16.61 -2.07 -8.06
CA GLY A 31 -17.84 -1.38 -7.64
C GLY A 31 -18.06 -0.13 -8.45
N VAL A 32 -19.26 0.46 -8.37
CA VAL A 32 -19.62 1.71 -9.04
C VAL A 32 -18.68 2.86 -8.64
N SER A 33 -18.66 3.93 -9.45
CA SER A 33 -17.89 5.13 -9.09
C SER A 33 -18.42 5.70 -7.77
N GLY A 34 -17.53 6.09 -6.85
CA GLY A 34 -17.96 6.61 -5.54
C GLY A 34 -18.41 5.57 -4.49
N ALA A 35 -18.42 4.26 -4.81
CA ALA A 35 -18.78 3.18 -3.88
C ALA A 35 -17.89 3.08 -2.62
N GLY A 36 -16.72 3.73 -2.61
CA GLY A 36 -15.81 3.76 -1.45
C GLY A 36 -14.55 2.89 -1.56
N LYS A 37 -14.21 2.38 -2.76
CA LYS A 37 -13.01 1.58 -3.02
C LYS A 37 -11.71 2.23 -2.50
N THR A 38 -11.44 3.47 -2.91
CA THR A 38 -10.31 4.28 -2.42
C THR A 38 -10.35 4.51 -0.91
N GLN A 39 -11.54 4.67 -0.32
CA GLN A 39 -11.68 4.88 1.13
C GLN A 39 -11.33 3.63 1.93
N ILE A 40 -11.54 2.43 1.38
CA ILE A 40 -11.08 1.17 1.98
C ILE A 40 -9.54 1.14 2.03
N LEU A 41 -8.85 1.50 0.93
CA LEU A 41 -7.39 1.58 0.93
C LEU A 41 -6.88 2.62 1.94
N LYS A 42 -7.51 3.80 1.97
CA LYS A 42 -7.20 4.85 2.96
C LYS A 42 -7.44 4.38 4.39
N ALA A 43 -8.49 3.63 4.67
CA ALA A 43 -8.75 3.06 5.99
C ALA A 43 -7.63 2.10 6.41
N ILE A 44 -7.14 1.26 5.49
CA ILE A 44 -6.00 0.36 5.75
C ILE A 44 -4.73 1.18 6.03
N ASN A 45 -4.42 2.20 5.22
CA ASN A 45 -3.25 3.05 5.46
C ASN A 45 -3.37 3.85 6.78
N ARG A 46 -4.57 4.30 7.16
CA ARG A 46 -4.82 4.94 8.45
C ARG A 46 -4.51 4.03 9.63
N LEU A 47 -4.65 2.71 9.52
CA LEU A 47 -4.22 1.78 10.57
C LEU A 47 -2.71 1.88 10.83
N LYS A 48 -1.89 1.94 9.77
CA LYS A 48 -0.45 2.19 9.87
C LYS A 48 -0.16 3.52 10.55
N MET A 49 -0.85 4.58 10.14
CA MET A 49 -0.72 5.91 10.76
C MET A 49 -1.03 5.89 12.26
N ILE A 50 -2.13 5.23 12.67
CA ILE A 50 -2.54 5.11 14.08
C ILE A 50 -1.51 4.29 14.86
N ALA A 51 -1.02 3.18 14.30
CA ALA A 51 0.00 2.34 14.92
C ALA A 51 1.30 3.12 15.17
N ASN A 52 1.62 4.11 14.32
CA ASN A 52 2.75 5.04 14.44
C ASN A 52 2.41 6.33 15.20
N GLY A 53 1.32 6.33 15.97
CA GLY A 53 1.01 7.39 16.93
C GLY A 53 0.20 8.57 16.40
N ILE A 54 -0.30 8.52 15.16
CA ILE A 54 -1.20 9.55 14.64
C ILE A 54 -2.58 9.43 15.28
N SER A 55 -3.09 10.55 15.79
CA SER A 55 -4.43 10.65 16.35
C SER A 55 -5.43 11.04 15.26
N LEU A 56 -6.56 10.34 15.19
CA LEU A 56 -7.66 10.66 14.27
C LEU A 56 -8.96 10.91 15.04
N ASN A 57 -9.84 11.76 14.51
CA ASN A 57 -11.11 12.09 15.14
C ASN A 57 -12.18 11.05 14.79
N GLY A 58 -12.88 10.53 15.81
CA GLY A 58 -14.06 9.69 15.62
C GLY A 58 -13.85 8.32 14.95
N VAL A 59 -12.60 7.89 14.78
CA VAL A 59 -12.26 6.62 14.14
C VAL A 59 -12.41 5.43 15.10
N CYS A 60 -13.08 4.38 14.63
CA CYS A 60 -13.14 3.06 15.29
C CYS A 60 -12.62 1.99 14.32
N TRP A 61 -11.90 1.01 14.84
CA TRP A 61 -11.34 -0.07 14.03
C TRP A 61 -11.40 -1.42 14.75
N ASP A 62 -11.54 -2.49 13.96
CA ASP A 62 -11.33 -3.88 14.36
C ASP A 62 -10.61 -4.59 13.21
N VAL A 63 -9.33 -4.88 13.40
CA VAL A 63 -8.49 -5.50 12.37
C VAL A 63 -7.91 -6.80 12.89
N THR A 64 -7.98 -7.84 12.05
CA THR A 64 -7.34 -9.13 12.31
C THR A 64 -6.31 -9.40 11.21
N PHE A 65 -5.09 -9.75 11.58
CA PHE A 65 -4.00 -10.02 10.65
C PHE A 65 -3.11 -11.15 11.15
N VAL A 66 -2.36 -11.74 10.22
CA VAL A 66 -1.42 -12.83 10.49
C VAL A 66 -0.01 -12.35 10.17
N THR A 67 0.92 -12.66 11.06
CA THR A 67 2.35 -12.35 10.89
C THR A 67 3.05 -13.41 10.05
N GLN A 68 4.31 -13.18 9.68
CA GLN A 68 5.13 -14.17 8.98
C GLN A 68 5.28 -15.48 9.79
N ASP A 69 5.33 -15.39 11.12
CA ASP A 69 5.44 -16.53 12.03
C ASP A 69 4.08 -17.20 12.34
N GLU A 70 3.08 -17.00 11.47
CA GLU A 70 1.71 -17.52 11.59
C GLU A 70 0.95 -17.10 12.86
N ASN A 71 1.48 -16.15 13.64
CA ASN A 71 0.75 -15.61 14.78
C ASN A 71 -0.44 -14.76 14.32
N LEU A 72 -1.61 -15.04 14.87
CA LEU A 72 -2.85 -14.32 14.63
C LEU A 72 -2.99 -13.17 15.64
N TYR A 73 -3.09 -11.95 15.14
CA TYR A 73 -3.34 -10.76 15.96
C TYR A 73 -4.70 -10.18 15.68
N ARG A 74 -5.36 -9.68 16.72
CA ARG A 74 -6.57 -8.87 16.62
C ARG A 74 -6.36 -7.57 17.39
N TRP A 75 -6.45 -6.45 16.68
CA TRP A 75 -6.31 -5.11 17.23
C TRP A 75 -7.60 -4.34 17.03
N ARG A 76 -8.12 -3.76 18.11
CA ARG A 76 -9.36 -2.98 18.12
C ARG A 76 -9.13 -1.68 18.85
N GLY A 77 -9.81 -0.64 18.43
CA GLY A 77 -9.78 0.61 19.17
C GLY A 77 -10.82 1.61 18.71
N LYS A 78 -10.90 2.69 19.48
CA LYS A 78 -11.85 3.76 19.28
C LYS A 78 -11.31 5.08 19.83
N PHE A 79 -11.23 6.07 18.95
CA PHE A 79 -11.02 7.46 19.32
C PHE A 79 -12.31 8.12 19.80
N GLU A 80 -12.16 9.19 20.57
CA GLU A 80 -13.25 10.11 20.85
C GLU A 80 -13.70 10.85 19.59
N THR A 81 -14.97 11.23 19.56
CA THR A 81 -15.55 12.01 18.47
C THR A 81 -15.77 13.43 18.97
N ARG A 82 -15.06 14.38 18.38
CA ARG A 82 -15.28 15.81 18.59
C ARG A 82 -16.13 16.36 17.45
N GLN A 83 -17.17 17.12 17.77
CA GLN A 83 -17.93 17.87 16.79
C GLN A 83 -17.12 19.10 16.39
N ASN A 84 -16.31 18.99 15.34
CA ASN A 84 -15.59 20.15 14.82
C ASN A 84 -16.56 21.00 13.99
N ASN A 85 -17.04 22.10 14.57
CA ASN A 85 -17.36 23.28 13.78
C ASN A 85 -16.05 23.73 13.10
N ILE A 86 -16.10 24.01 11.81
CA ILE A 86 -14.96 24.41 10.96
C ILE A 86 -14.07 25.43 11.71
N ILE A 87 -12.88 25.00 12.14
CA ILE A 87 -11.84 25.90 12.63
C ILE A 87 -10.62 25.70 11.73
N ILE A 88 -10.24 26.82 11.12
CA ILE A 88 -9.05 26.98 10.27
C ILE A 88 -7.84 26.50 11.08
N LYS A 89 -7.11 25.52 10.55
CA LYS A 89 -5.89 24.99 11.17
C LYS A 89 -4.86 26.13 11.33
N THR A 90 -4.51 26.43 12.58
CA THR A 90 -3.28 27.15 12.95
C THR A 90 -2.36 26.18 13.67
N ASP A 91 -1.06 26.28 13.41
CA ASP A 91 0.02 25.37 13.78
C ASP A 91 0.23 25.22 15.31
N SER A 92 -0.69 24.58 16.02
CA SER A 92 -0.50 24.14 17.40
C SER A 92 -0.91 22.67 17.57
N ASP A 93 0.08 21.79 17.43
CA ASP A 93 -0.04 20.32 17.27
C ASP A 93 -0.56 19.53 18.49
N GLU A 94 -0.91 20.17 19.61
CA GLU A 94 -1.40 19.48 20.82
C GLU A 94 -2.91 19.65 21.10
N GLU A 95 -3.55 20.73 20.62
CA GLU A 95 -4.96 21.00 20.95
C GLU A 95 -5.96 20.16 20.11
N ASP A 96 -5.53 19.71 18.93
CA ASP A 96 -6.35 18.94 17.98
C ASP A 96 -6.31 17.41 18.18
N GLN A 97 -5.54 16.91 19.14
CA GLN A 97 -5.40 15.47 19.36
C GLN A 97 -6.63 14.87 20.05
N CYS A 98 -7.17 13.79 19.48
CA CYS A 98 -8.31 13.04 19.99
C CYS A 98 -7.84 11.89 20.89
N LYS A 99 -8.48 11.74 22.05
CA LYS A 99 -8.16 10.67 23.00
C LYS A 99 -8.65 9.32 22.52
N ILE A 100 -7.85 8.28 22.75
CA ILE A 100 -8.28 6.89 22.62
C ILE A 100 -9.14 6.52 23.84
N ILE A 101 -10.41 6.21 23.60
CA ILE A 101 -11.39 5.77 24.61
C ILE A 101 -11.19 4.29 24.94
N TYR A 102 -10.93 3.49 23.91
CA TYR A 102 -10.78 2.05 24.00
C TYR A 102 -9.68 1.58 23.05
N GLU A 103 -8.85 0.65 23.52
CA GLU A 103 -7.89 -0.06 22.69
C GLU A 103 -7.65 -1.46 23.26
N TYR A 104 -7.57 -2.45 22.38
CA TYR A 104 -7.44 -3.85 22.74
C TYR A 104 -6.56 -4.56 21.72
N LEU A 105 -5.59 -5.34 22.20
CA LEU A 105 -4.71 -6.15 21.37
C LEU A 105 -4.63 -7.56 21.94
N ALA A 106 -4.85 -8.55 21.08
CA ALA A 106 -4.72 -9.96 21.39
C ALA A 106 -3.84 -10.68 20.38
N LYS A 107 -3.13 -11.72 20.85
CA LYS A 107 -2.32 -12.65 20.04
C LYS A 107 -2.80 -14.07 20.30
N ASN A 108 -3.15 -14.79 19.24
CA ASN A 108 -3.66 -16.16 19.29
C ASN A 108 -4.78 -16.31 20.34
N GLU A 109 -5.76 -15.40 20.28
CA GLU A 109 -6.90 -15.29 21.21
C GLU A 109 -6.56 -14.92 22.67
N LYS A 110 -5.28 -14.82 23.02
CA LYS A 110 -4.83 -14.36 24.34
C LYS A 110 -4.72 -12.83 24.36
N SER A 111 -5.40 -12.18 25.30
CA SER A 111 -5.29 -10.74 25.53
C SER A 111 -3.85 -10.38 25.91
N ILE A 112 -3.25 -9.42 25.20
CA ILE A 112 -1.96 -8.84 25.57
C ILE A 112 -2.20 -7.57 26.37
N ILE A 113 -3.04 -6.69 25.83
CA ILE A 113 -3.31 -5.40 26.44
C ILE A 113 -4.73 -4.94 26.15
N GLU A 114 -5.37 -4.40 27.18
CA GLU A 114 -6.67 -3.76 27.10
C GLU A 114 -6.60 -2.42 27.83
N ARG A 115 -7.04 -1.37 27.16
CA ARG A 115 -7.14 -0.03 27.69
C ARG A 115 -8.58 0.42 27.62
N THR A 116 -9.12 0.79 28.78
CA THR A 116 -10.46 1.37 28.93
C THR A 116 -10.38 2.60 29.84
N GLN A 117 -11.28 3.56 29.66
CA GLN A 117 -11.35 4.72 30.56
C GLN A 117 -11.67 4.33 32.01
N GLU A 118 -12.41 3.24 32.22
CA GLU A 118 -12.88 2.80 33.54
C GLU A 118 -11.84 1.99 34.32
N LYS A 119 -11.17 1.02 33.65
CA LYS A 119 -10.25 0.08 34.31
C LYS A 119 -8.78 0.47 34.17
N GLY A 120 -8.47 1.55 33.45
CA GLY A 120 -7.10 1.90 33.11
C GLY A 120 -6.51 0.94 32.08
N ILE A 121 -5.22 0.64 32.21
CA ILE A 121 -4.48 -0.21 31.26
C ILE A 121 -4.21 -1.55 31.94
N ILE A 122 -4.71 -2.63 31.35
CA ILE A 122 -4.47 -4.00 31.76
C ILE A 122 -3.45 -4.59 30.79
N PHE A 123 -2.26 -4.92 31.28
CA PHE A 123 -1.21 -5.56 30.50
C PHE A 123 -0.99 -6.97 31.03
N GLN A 124 -1.11 -7.99 30.17
CA GLN A 124 -0.99 -9.41 30.53
C GLN A 124 -1.80 -9.80 31.79
N ASP A 125 -3.08 -9.39 31.83
CA ASP A 125 -4.01 -9.62 32.95
C ASP A 125 -3.63 -8.94 34.28
N GLN A 126 -2.66 -8.02 34.29
CA GLN A 126 -2.29 -7.20 35.43
C GLN A 126 -2.56 -5.72 35.17
N LEU A 127 -3.02 -5.00 36.20
CA LEU A 127 -3.16 -3.54 36.13
C LEU A 127 -1.78 -2.89 36.00
N SER A 128 -1.56 -2.16 34.91
CA SER A 128 -0.33 -1.41 34.72
C SER A 128 -0.26 -0.24 35.72
N PRO A 129 0.86 -0.05 36.42
CA PRO A 129 1.04 1.06 37.34
C PRO A 129 1.32 2.40 36.61
N PHE A 130 1.49 2.38 35.29
CA PHE A 130 1.93 3.54 34.51
C PHE A 130 0.78 4.27 33.83
N LYS A 131 0.82 5.61 33.89
CA LYS A 131 -0.11 6.50 33.19
C LYS A 131 0.46 6.82 31.80
N LEU A 132 -0.03 6.14 30.78
CA LEU A 132 0.35 6.37 29.38
C LEU A 132 -0.42 7.54 28.76
N SER A 133 0.17 8.16 27.72
CA SER A 133 -0.49 9.26 26.99
C SER A 133 -1.83 8.81 26.40
N PRO A 134 -2.92 9.57 26.59
CA PRO A 134 -4.21 9.14 26.11
C PRO A 134 -4.40 9.33 24.60
N PHE A 135 -3.52 10.06 23.93
CA PHE A 135 -3.67 10.50 22.54
C PHE A 135 -2.95 9.60 21.52
N LYS A 136 -1.99 8.79 21.98
CA LYS A 136 -1.24 7.84 21.15
C LYS A 136 -1.72 6.41 21.39
N SER A 137 -1.63 5.59 20.35
CA SER A 137 -1.86 4.14 20.44
C SER A 137 -0.84 3.50 21.37
N ILE A 138 -1.29 2.46 22.07
CA ILE A 138 -0.43 1.59 22.88
C ILE A 138 0.66 0.93 22.02
N ILE A 139 0.40 0.70 20.73
CA ILE A 139 1.39 0.12 19.82
C ILE A 139 2.64 1.01 19.75
N GLU A 140 2.45 2.30 19.53
CA GLU A 140 3.53 3.30 19.51
C GLU A 140 4.19 3.45 20.90
N LEU A 141 3.37 3.52 21.96
CA LEU A 141 3.85 3.80 23.31
C LEU A 141 4.66 2.65 23.93
N LEU A 142 4.41 1.42 23.51
CA LEU A 142 5.10 0.21 23.99
C LEU A 142 5.88 -0.46 22.84
N SER A 143 6.41 0.33 21.91
CA SER A 143 7.21 -0.14 20.77
C SER A 143 8.52 -0.86 21.17
N GLU A 144 8.93 -0.78 22.43
CA GLU A 144 10.07 -1.53 22.98
C GLU A 144 9.72 -2.97 23.41
N GLU A 145 8.43 -3.27 23.66
CA GLU A 145 7.98 -4.60 24.08
C GLU A 145 7.94 -5.58 22.90
N GLU A 146 8.54 -6.76 23.04
CA GLU A 146 8.73 -7.71 21.92
C GLU A 146 7.44 -8.00 21.13
N ASN A 147 6.32 -8.30 21.82
CA ASN A 147 5.06 -8.63 21.16
C ASN A 147 4.39 -7.44 20.46
N ILE A 148 4.67 -6.21 20.91
CA ILE A 148 4.04 -4.98 20.41
C ILE A 148 4.90 -4.36 19.30
N LYS A 149 6.23 -4.40 19.47
CA LYS A 149 7.20 -4.06 18.43
C LYS A 149 6.94 -4.81 17.14
N LEU A 150 6.67 -6.11 17.24
CA LEU A 150 6.28 -6.93 16.08
C LEU A 150 5.02 -6.39 15.40
N VAL A 151 4.02 -5.96 16.17
CA VAL A 151 2.79 -5.40 15.60
C VAL A 151 3.07 -4.10 14.85
N GLN A 152 3.87 -3.21 15.42
CA GLN A 152 4.26 -1.96 14.74
C GLN A 152 5.00 -2.24 13.43
N GLN A 153 6.02 -3.10 13.48
CA GLN A 153 6.80 -3.50 12.31
C GLN A 153 5.92 -4.13 11.22
N GLU A 154 4.88 -4.87 11.58
CA GLU A 154 3.96 -5.47 10.62
C GLU A 154 3.06 -4.42 9.97
N PHE A 155 2.61 -3.40 10.71
CA PHE A 155 1.89 -2.26 10.13
C PHE A 155 2.78 -1.39 9.24
N ASP A 156 4.08 -1.26 9.53
CA ASP A 156 5.01 -0.53 8.68
C ASP A 156 5.19 -1.18 7.31
N LYS A 157 4.99 -2.50 7.22
CA LYS A 157 4.94 -3.27 5.97
C LYS A 157 3.63 -3.05 5.17
N ILE A 158 2.77 -2.13 5.56
CA ILE A 158 1.71 -1.63 4.67
C ILE A 158 2.34 -0.55 3.76
N ILE A 159 2.38 -0.84 2.47
CA ILE A 159 2.94 0.01 1.44
C ILE A 159 1.80 0.52 0.58
N GLU A 160 1.53 1.82 0.69
CA GLU A 160 0.74 2.50 -0.32
C GLU A 160 1.67 2.77 -1.50
N THR A 161 1.33 2.22 -2.66
CA THR A 161 2.09 2.52 -3.87
C THR A 161 1.73 3.95 -4.23
N GLU A 162 2.53 4.91 -3.75
CA GLU A 162 2.46 6.32 -4.11
C GLU A 162 3.00 6.52 -5.55
N SER A 163 2.50 5.69 -6.46
CA SER A 163 2.81 5.74 -7.86
C SER A 163 2.55 7.18 -8.37
N ALA A 164 1.61 7.95 -7.82
CA ALA A 164 1.41 9.33 -8.30
C ALA A 164 2.56 10.32 -8.04
N LYS A 165 3.41 10.16 -7.01
CA LYS A 165 4.40 11.19 -6.62
C LYS A 165 5.82 11.00 -7.15
N TYR A 166 6.18 9.80 -7.58
CA TYR A 166 7.53 9.46 -8.07
C TYR A 166 7.50 8.79 -9.46
N LEU A 167 6.33 8.73 -10.11
CA LEU A 167 6.17 8.18 -11.45
C LEU A 167 6.19 9.23 -12.56
N ASP A 168 6.33 10.50 -12.22
CA ASP A 168 6.55 11.48 -13.26
C ASP A 168 8.00 11.36 -13.72
N ASN A 169 8.17 11.05 -15.00
CA ASN A 169 9.48 10.86 -15.61
C ASN A 169 10.32 12.16 -15.58
N GLU A 170 9.72 13.28 -15.16
CA GLU A 170 10.36 14.58 -14.95
C GLU A 170 11.03 14.72 -13.57
N ASP A 171 10.70 13.85 -12.60
CA ASP A 171 11.26 13.94 -11.25
C ASP A 171 12.73 13.48 -11.23
N ILE A 172 13.58 14.39 -10.74
CA ILE A 172 15.00 14.13 -10.55
C ILE A 172 15.23 13.72 -9.09
N LEU A 173 15.38 12.43 -8.87
CA LEU A 173 15.68 11.90 -7.54
C LEU A 173 17.19 11.94 -7.28
N ARG A 174 17.60 12.51 -6.14
CA ARG A 174 19.00 12.52 -5.73
C ARG A 174 19.32 11.31 -4.85
N LEU A 175 20.47 10.71 -5.12
CA LEU A 175 21.10 9.66 -4.33
C LEU A 175 22.41 10.16 -3.76
N PRO A 176 22.37 10.72 -2.54
CA PRO A 176 23.56 11.16 -1.86
C PRO A 176 24.62 10.08 -1.75
N THR A 177 25.88 10.45 -1.97
CA THR A 177 27.03 9.52 -1.88
C THR A 177 27.15 8.81 -0.53
N HIS A 178 26.66 9.40 0.56
CA HIS A 178 26.63 8.75 1.88
C HIS A 178 25.65 7.57 1.94
N ILE A 179 24.52 7.64 1.23
CA ILE A 179 23.56 6.52 1.12
C ILE A 179 24.24 5.37 0.37
N LEU A 180 24.88 5.67 -0.76
CA LEU A 180 25.61 4.66 -1.54
C LEU A 180 26.65 3.90 -0.71
N LYS A 181 27.42 4.61 0.13
CA LYS A 181 28.42 3.99 1.01
C LYS A 181 27.79 3.19 2.14
N LYS A 182 26.66 3.63 2.67
CA LYS A 182 25.94 2.93 3.75
C LYS A 182 25.46 1.55 3.29
N TYR A 183 25.03 1.42 2.04
CA TYR A 183 24.43 0.20 1.50
C TYR A 183 25.36 -0.62 0.58
N GLU A 184 26.67 -0.34 0.57
CA GLU A 184 27.63 -1.00 -0.34
C GLU A 184 27.74 -2.52 -0.10
N ASN A 185 27.58 -2.97 1.14
CA ASN A 185 27.66 -4.38 1.53
C ASN A 185 26.31 -4.96 1.97
N CYS A 186 25.21 -4.27 1.68
CA CYS A 186 23.89 -4.71 2.11
C CYS A 186 23.37 -5.83 1.23
N ASP A 187 22.63 -6.75 1.85
CA ASP A 187 21.92 -7.80 1.12
C ASP A 187 20.57 -7.31 0.56
N LEU A 188 19.90 -8.16 -0.22
CA LEU A 188 18.61 -7.82 -0.80
C LEU A 188 17.54 -7.58 0.27
N SER A 189 17.58 -8.33 1.38
CA SER A 189 16.59 -8.23 2.45
C SER A 189 16.71 -6.90 3.20
N GLU A 190 17.93 -6.42 3.43
CA GLU A 190 18.22 -5.13 4.03
C GLU A 190 17.73 -3.99 3.13
N ILE A 191 17.97 -4.05 1.81
CA ILE A 191 17.47 -3.04 0.87
C ILE A 191 15.93 -3.01 0.86
N LYS A 192 15.28 -4.19 0.80
CA LYS A 192 13.81 -4.31 0.80
C LYS A 192 13.17 -3.63 2.01
N ASN A 193 13.72 -3.89 3.20
CA ASN A 193 13.21 -3.38 4.48
C ASN A 193 13.53 -1.91 4.77
N THR A 194 14.22 -1.20 3.86
CA THR A 194 14.46 0.23 4.03
C THR A 194 13.23 1.07 3.68
N GLU A 195 13.13 2.24 4.32
CA GLU A 195 12.14 3.29 3.99
C GLU A 195 12.57 4.17 2.79
N LEU A 196 13.56 3.72 2.01
CA LEU A 196 14.04 4.49 0.87
C LEU A 196 13.01 4.48 -0.28
N PRO A 197 12.89 5.58 -1.05
CA PRO A 197 12.08 5.60 -2.26
C PRO A 197 12.45 4.48 -3.24
N LEU A 198 11.46 3.95 -3.95
CA LEU A 198 11.65 2.84 -4.88
C LEU A 198 12.73 3.09 -5.95
N PRO A 199 12.83 4.26 -6.60
CA PRO A 199 13.89 4.51 -7.57
C PRO A 199 15.30 4.43 -6.96
N ILE A 200 15.45 4.77 -5.67
CA ILE A 200 16.70 4.59 -4.93
C ILE A 200 16.98 3.11 -4.71
N LYS A 201 15.99 2.33 -4.26
CA LYS A 201 16.17 0.87 -4.10
C LYS A 201 16.59 0.22 -5.41
N LEU A 202 15.98 0.62 -6.53
CA LEU A 202 16.35 0.13 -7.85
C LEU A 202 17.79 0.48 -8.23
N ALA A 203 18.24 1.71 -7.95
CA ALA A 203 19.62 2.14 -8.19
C ALA A 203 20.64 1.37 -7.33
N LEU A 204 20.31 1.10 -6.06
CA LEU A 204 21.15 0.29 -5.17
C LEU A 204 21.30 -1.14 -5.69
N VAL A 205 20.19 -1.75 -6.13
CA VAL A 205 20.19 -3.11 -6.68
C VAL A 205 20.90 -3.18 -8.02
N TYR A 206 20.75 -2.19 -8.90
CA TYR A 206 21.54 -2.08 -10.14
C TYR A 206 23.05 -2.12 -9.87
N ARG A 207 23.50 -1.43 -8.80
CA ARG A 207 24.93 -1.27 -8.49
C ARG A 207 25.53 -2.44 -7.71
N TYR A 208 24.80 -2.93 -6.69
CA TYR A 208 25.36 -3.87 -5.71
C TYR A 208 24.78 -5.28 -5.82
N ILE A 209 23.58 -5.46 -6.39
CA ILE A 209 22.90 -6.76 -6.50
C ILE A 209 22.42 -7.00 -7.95
N PRO A 210 23.35 -7.15 -8.90
CA PRO A 210 23.03 -7.23 -10.33
C PRO A 210 22.13 -8.42 -10.68
N GLU A 211 22.15 -9.50 -9.90
CA GLU A 211 21.27 -10.65 -10.11
C GLU A 211 19.79 -10.25 -10.03
N THR A 212 19.38 -9.56 -8.97
CA THR A 212 18.00 -9.08 -8.79
C THR A 212 17.63 -8.04 -9.85
N PHE A 213 18.55 -7.13 -10.17
CA PHE A 213 18.31 -6.15 -11.24
C PHE A 213 18.09 -6.84 -12.59
N ASN A 214 18.87 -7.86 -12.91
CA ASN A 214 18.73 -8.61 -14.16
C ASN A 214 17.39 -9.37 -14.24
N ARG A 215 16.85 -9.84 -13.11
CA ARG A 215 15.50 -10.41 -13.07
C ARG A 215 14.43 -9.37 -13.39
N ILE A 216 14.46 -8.22 -12.72
CA ILE A 216 13.56 -7.07 -12.99
C ILE A 216 13.65 -6.67 -14.47
N LYS A 217 14.88 -6.54 -14.99
CA LYS A 217 15.15 -6.19 -16.38
C LYS A 217 14.59 -7.21 -17.36
N SER A 218 14.76 -8.51 -17.09
CA SER A 218 14.29 -9.58 -17.98
C SER A 218 12.78 -9.54 -18.10
N VAL A 219 12.07 -9.44 -16.98
CA VAL A 219 10.60 -9.30 -16.96
C VAL A 219 10.15 -8.07 -17.74
N PHE A 220 10.83 -6.93 -17.57
CA PHE A 220 10.49 -5.72 -18.30
C PHE A 220 10.69 -5.87 -19.83
N ILE A 221 11.78 -6.52 -20.26
CA ILE A 221 12.06 -6.77 -21.68
C ILE A 221 11.04 -7.76 -22.28
N GLU A 222 10.57 -8.74 -21.50
CA GLU A 222 9.54 -9.68 -21.93
C GLU A 222 8.21 -8.95 -22.23
N ILE A 223 7.84 -7.99 -21.39
CA ILE A 223 6.66 -7.14 -21.59
C ILE A 223 6.86 -6.20 -22.78
N PHE A 224 8.01 -5.52 -22.84
CA PHE A 224 8.35 -4.57 -23.91
C PHE A 224 9.39 -5.14 -24.86
N LYS A 225 8.97 -6.02 -25.79
CA LYS A 225 9.86 -6.72 -26.74
C LYS A 225 10.74 -5.82 -27.62
N LYS A 226 10.44 -4.53 -27.72
CA LYS A 226 11.26 -3.53 -28.43
C LYS A 226 12.45 -3.05 -27.60
N VAL A 227 12.44 -3.23 -26.29
CA VAL A 227 13.52 -2.87 -25.38
C VAL A 227 14.60 -3.94 -25.42
N GLU A 228 15.86 -3.52 -25.48
CA GLU A 228 17.04 -4.38 -25.42
C GLU A 228 17.69 -4.38 -24.03
N ASP A 229 17.76 -3.21 -23.37
CA ASP A 229 18.49 -3.06 -22.12
C ASP A 229 17.97 -1.87 -21.29
N ILE A 230 18.26 -1.89 -20.00
CA ILE A 230 17.87 -0.87 -19.01
C ILE A 230 19.07 -0.53 -18.16
N LYS A 231 19.29 0.75 -17.90
CA LYS A 231 20.37 1.25 -17.04
C LYS A 231 19.85 2.25 -16.02
N VAL A 232 20.50 2.26 -14.87
CA VAL A 232 20.26 3.23 -13.79
C VAL A 232 21.59 3.87 -13.43
N GLU A 233 21.84 5.07 -13.95
CA GLU A 233 23.13 5.73 -13.80
C GLU A 233 22.98 7.07 -13.06
N PRO A 234 24.00 7.48 -12.28
CA PRO A 234 24.09 8.86 -11.84
C PRO A 234 24.23 9.79 -13.05
N PHE A 235 23.68 10.99 -12.96
CA PHE A 235 23.80 12.00 -14.02
C PHE A 235 25.29 12.35 -14.24
N ASN A 236 25.80 12.16 -15.46
CA ASN A 236 27.18 12.50 -15.81
C ASN A 236 27.31 13.98 -16.20
N GLN A 237 28.41 14.61 -15.78
CA GLN A 237 28.68 16.06 -15.90
C GLN A 237 28.80 16.56 -17.33
N ASP A 238 29.08 15.69 -18.30
CA ASP A 238 29.44 16.07 -19.67
C ASP A 238 28.28 16.66 -20.49
N GLU A 239 27.05 16.64 -19.95
CA GLU A 239 25.83 17.07 -20.65
C GLU A 239 25.22 18.38 -20.12
N LEU A 240 25.85 19.08 -19.16
CA LEU A 240 25.25 20.24 -18.47
C LEU A 240 26.15 21.50 -18.43
N PRO A 241 25.55 22.71 -18.41
CA PRO A 241 26.22 23.93 -17.99
C PRO A 241 26.73 23.80 -16.54
N LEU A 242 27.97 24.26 -16.27
CA LEU A 242 28.66 24.13 -14.97
C LEU A 242 27.81 24.50 -13.74
N ALA A 243 26.87 25.43 -13.86
CA ALA A 243 26.02 25.90 -12.75
C ALA A 243 25.03 24.85 -12.21
N LEU A 244 24.65 23.85 -13.01
CA LEU A 244 23.72 22.78 -12.60
C LEU A 244 24.42 21.47 -12.23
N ALA A 245 25.73 21.37 -12.49
CA ALA A 245 26.50 20.15 -12.28
C ALA A 245 26.54 19.75 -10.79
N ASP A 246 26.64 20.70 -9.86
CA ASP A 246 26.66 20.40 -8.42
C ASP A 246 25.30 19.94 -7.87
N ILE A 247 24.21 20.43 -8.48
CA ILE A 247 22.82 20.07 -8.14
C ILE A 247 22.47 18.67 -8.66
N LEU A 248 23.03 18.29 -9.81
CA LEU A 248 22.69 17.04 -10.52
C LEU A 248 23.74 15.92 -10.37
N LYS A 249 24.90 16.18 -9.77
CA LYS A 249 25.97 15.19 -9.49
C LYS A 249 25.50 13.93 -8.78
N GLU A 250 24.38 13.98 -8.08
CA GLU A 250 23.80 12.88 -7.32
C GLU A 250 22.46 12.41 -7.90
N ALA A 251 21.99 12.96 -9.02
CA ALA A 251 20.72 12.57 -9.61
C ALA A 251 20.79 11.15 -10.19
N ILE A 252 19.81 10.31 -9.87
CA ILE A 252 19.59 9.01 -10.54
C ILE A 252 18.78 9.27 -11.80
N LEU A 253 19.22 8.71 -12.93
CA LEU A 253 18.40 8.64 -14.13
C LEU A 253 18.26 7.20 -14.63
N ILE A 254 17.03 6.85 -14.94
CA ILE A 254 16.72 5.61 -15.65
C ILE A 254 16.84 5.87 -17.16
N LYS A 255 17.53 4.95 -17.86
CA LYS A 255 17.67 4.97 -19.31
C LYS A 255 17.25 3.62 -19.90
N ILE A 256 16.61 3.66 -21.07
CA ILE A 256 16.19 2.48 -21.82
C ILE A 256 16.87 2.47 -23.18
N LYS A 257 17.28 1.29 -23.64
CA LYS A 257 17.75 1.07 -25.00
C LYS A 257 16.72 0.27 -25.77
N GLU A 258 16.34 0.75 -26.95
CA GLU A 258 15.43 0.05 -27.86
C GLU A 258 16.17 -0.55 -29.05
N LYS A 259 15.56 -1.58 -29.65
CA LYS A 259 16.04 -2.23 -30.88
C LYS A 259 16.11 -1.21 -32.00
N ASP A 260 17.18 -1.31 -32.78
CA ASP A 260 17.45 -0.44 -33.93
C ASP A 260 17.66 1.04 -33.59
N ILE A 261 17.84 1.38 -32.31
CA ILE A 261 18.20 2.73 -31.84
C ILE A 261 19.56 2.68 -31.14
N GLU A 262 20.56 3.38 -31.69
CA GLU A 262 21.91 3.41 -31.11
C GLU A 262 21.97 4.20 -29.79
N LEU A 263 21.12 5.23 -29.66
CA LEU A 263 21.08 6.13 -28.51
C LEU A 263 20.20 5.61 -27.37
N TRP A 264 20.63 5.89 -26.14
CA TRP A 264 19.83 5.61 -24.94
C TRP A 264 18.71 6.65 -24.78
N ILE A 265 17.49 6.16 -24.59
CA ILE A 265 16.32 6.98 -24.27
C ILE A 265 16.42 7.37 -22.79
N ARG A 266 16.50 8.68 -22.53
CA ARG A 266 16.55 9.25 -21.18
C ARG A 266 15.18 9.21 -20.52
N GLN A 267 15.13 9.18 -19.19
CA GLN A 267 13.92 9.09 -18.36
C GLN A 267 12.74 9.93 -18.87
N HIS A 268 12.93 11.25 -19.04
CA HIS A 268 11.89 12.18 -19.50
C HIS A 268 11.32 11.87 -20.89
N ASN A 269 12.03 11.10 -21.72
CA ASN A 269 11.58 10.66 -23.04
C ASN A 269 11.02 9.22 -23.03
N ILE A 270 11.09 8.50 -21.91
CA ILE A 270 10.43 7.21 -21.75
C ILE A 270 8.92 7.47 -21.66
N SER A 271 8.09 6.63 -22.28
CA SER A 271 6.64 6.75 -22.10
C SER A 271 6.27 6.53 -20.63
N SER A 272 5.29 7.29 -20.13
CA SER A 272 4.83 7.14 -18.75
C SER A 272 4.43 5.69 -18.45
N GLY A 273 3.69 5.03 -19.36
CA GLY A 273 3.33 3.62 -19.21
C GLY A 273 4.51 2.67 -19.03
N MET A 274 5.60 2.86 -19.78
CA MET A 274 6.81 2.05 -19.63
C MET A 274 7.51 2.29 -18.29
N PHE A 275 7.71 3.56 -17.92
CA PHE A 275 8.36 3.88 -16.65
C PHE A 275 7.58 3.35 -15.46
N LYS A 276 6.25 3.51 -15.49
CA LYS A 276 5.35 3.00 -14.46
C LYS A 276 5.37 1.48 -14.37
N THR A 277 5.38 0.80 -15.51
CA THR A 277 5.51 -0.67 -15.53
C THR A 277 6.84 -1.11 -14.91
N LEU A 278 7.96 -0.42 -15.21
CA LEU A 278 9.24 -0.70 -14.58
C LEU A 278 9.18 -0.49 -13.06
N MET A 279 8.53 0.57 -12.59
CA MET A 279 8.34 0.81 -11.16
C MET A 279 7.46 -0.25 -10.51
N TYR A 280 6.34 -0.65 -11.12
CA TYR A 280 5.53 -1.75 -10.58
C TYR A 280 6.30 -3.05 -10.47
N ILE A 281 7.05 -3.44 -11.51
CA ILE A 281 7.91 -4.63 -11.45
C ILE A 281 8.95 -4.44 -10.34
N SER A 282 9.58 -3.27 -10.25
CA SER A 282 10.57 -2.99 -9.20
C SER A 282 9.96 -3.11 -7.81
N GLU A 283 8.75 -2.60 -7.59
CA GLU A 283 8.02 -2.72 -6.33
C GLU A 283 7.83 -4.19 -5.97
N LEU A 284 7.33 -5.02 -6.89
CA LEU A 284 7.18 -6.46 -6.66
C LEU A 284 8.49 -7.09 -6.14
N TYR A 285 9.63 -6.80 -6.75
CA TYR A 285 10.91 -7.39 -6.37
C TYR A 285 11.58 -6.75 -5.15
N LEU A 286 11.27 -5.49 -4.84
CA LEU A 286 11.99 -4.66 -3.86
C LEU A 286 11.14 -4.28 -2.63
N SER A 287 9.87 -4.65 -2.58
CA SER A 287 9.08 -4.57 -1.34
C SER A 287 9.57 -5.59 -0.30
N PRO A 288 9.40 -5.30 1.01
CA PRO A 288 9.59 -6.27 2.08
C PRO A 288 8.78 -7.55 1.86
N ASP A 289 9.32 -8.68 2.31
CA ASP A 289 8.59 -9.93 2.26
C ASP A 289 7.39 -9.87 3.24
N ASN A 290 6.28 -10.54 2.90
CA ASN A 290 5.06 -10.50 3.69
C ASN A 290 4.54 -9.07 3.91
N CYS A 291 4.52 -8.23 2.88
CA CYS A 291 3.96 -6.88 2.97
C CYS A 291 2.54 -6.81 2.36
N VAL A 292 1.80 -5.77 2.73
CA VAL A 292 0.50 -5.45 2.13
C VAL A 292 0.72 -4.27 1.18
N ILE A 293 0.44 -4.46 -0.10
CA ILE A 293 0.59 -3.43 -1.14
C ILE A 293 -0.80 -2.90 -1.51
N LEU A 294 -0.98 -1.59 -1.35
CA LEU A 294 -2.19 -0.87 -1.73
C LEU A 294 -1.94 -0.17 -3.07
N ILE A 295 -2.83 -0.40 -4.05
CA ILE A 295 -2.77 0.25 -5.36
C ILE A 295 -4.17 0.78 -5.69
N ASP A 296 -4.32 2.09 -5.73
CA ASP A 296 -5.56 2.71 -6.18
C ASP A 296 -5.51 2.89 -7.70
N GLU A 297 -6.62 2.58 -8.37
CA GLU A 297 -6.82 2.67 -9.81
C GLU A 297 -5.67 2.03 -10.58
N PHE A 298 -5.51 0.71 -10.47
CA PHE A 298 -4.35 -0.01 -11.02
C PHE A 298 -4.18 0.14 -12.54
N GLU A 299 -5.27 0.34 -13.28
CA GLU A 299 -5.26 0.71 -14.70
C GLU A 299 -4.60 2.06 -14.97
N ASN A 300 -4.61 2.98 -14.00
CA ASN A 300 -4.23 4.35 -14.24
C ASN A 300 -2.75 4.38 -14.58
N SER A 301 -2.52 4.72 -15.85
CA SER A 301 -1.22 4.87 -16.46
C SER A 301 -0.44 3.56 -16.71
N LEU A 302 -1.08 2.39 -16.59
CA LEU A 302 -0.57 1.16 -17.21
C LEU A 302 -1.12 1.05 -18.64
N GLY A 303 -0.25 0.76 -19.60
CA GLY A 303 -0.71 0.41 -20.94
C GLY A 303 -1.47 -0.90 -20.91
N VAL A 304 -2.58 -1.02 -21.67
CA VAL A 304 -3.43 -2.23 -21.70
C VAL A 304 -2.63 -3.52 -21.93
N ASN A 305 -1.59 -3.43 -22.77
CA ASN A 305 -0.70 -4.55 -23.09
C ASN A 305 0.16 -5.05 -21.90
N CYS A 306 0.30 -4.28 -20.84
CA CYS A 306 1.14 -4.61 -19.68
C CYS A 306 0.33 -5.21 -18.52
N ILE A 307 -0.98 -4.95 -18.50
CA ILE A 307 -1.88 -5.33 -17.41
C ILE A 307 -1.82 -6.83 -17.17
N ASP A 308 -1.87 -7.64 -18.22
CA ASP A 308 -1.90 -9.11 -18.07
C ASP A 308 -0.63 -9.64 -17.45
N SER A 309 0.52 -9.21 -17.96
CA SER A 309 1.83 -9.62 -17.44
C SER A 309 2.04 -9.15 -16.00
N VAL A 310 1.68 -7.91 -15.67
CA VAL A 310 1.79 -7.42 -14.28
C VAL A 310 0.82 -8.15 -13.35
N THR A 311 -0.39 -8.47 -13.82
CA THR A 311 -1.37 -9.26 -13.05
C THR A 311 -0.87 -10.68 -12.79
N GLU A 312 -0.27 -11.33 -13.80
CA GLU A 312 0.34 -12.65 -13.63
C GLU A 312 1.47 -12.62 -12.59
N LEU A 313 2.36 -11.64 -12.67
CA LEU A 313 3.45 -11.45 -11.69
C LEU A 313 2.91 -11.22 -10.27
N ILE A 314 1.82 -10.45 -10.12
CA ILE A 314 1.14 -10.23 -8.84
C ILE A 314 0.63 -11.57 -8.28
N LEU A 315 -0.01 -12.38 -9.12
CA LEU A 315 -0.59 -13.67 -8.72
C LEU A 315 0.48 -14.71 -8.33
N GLU A 316 1.66 -14.66 -8.94
CA GLU A 316 2.79 -15.53 -8.61
C GLU A 316 3.41 -15.22 -7.25
N ARG A 317 3.18 -14.03 -6.69
CA ARG A 317 3.75 -13.56 -5.42
C ARG A 317 2.85 -13.86 -4.23
N GLU A 318 2.85 -15.12 -3.81
CA GLU A 318 2.09 -15.58 -2.64
C GLU A 318 2.58 -15.02 -1.30
N ASP A 319 3.82 -14.54 -1.24
CA ASP A 319 4.38 -13.85 -0.08
C ASP A 319 3.78 -12.46 0.11
N LEU A 320 3.21 -11.85 -0.93
CA LEU A 320 2.65 -10.50 -0.86
C LEU A 320 1.11 -10.54 -0.81
N GLN A 321 0.52 -9.51 -0.21
CA GLN A 321 -0.92 -9.30 -0.25
C GLN A 321 -1.26 -7.99 -0.95
N PHE A 322 -2.07 -8.06 -2.00
CA PHE A 322 -2.44 -6.92 -2.81
C PHE A 322 -3.88 -6.50 -2.53
N MET A 323 -4.07 -5.20 -2.31
CA MET A 323 -5.36 -4.52 -2.23
C MET A 323 -5.42 -3.52 -3.38
N ILE A 324 -6.13 -3.90 -4.43
CA ILE A 324 -6.14 -3.17 -5.69
C ILE A 324 -7.54 -2.68 -5.99
N THR A 325 -7.70 -1.45 -6.43
CA THR A 325 -8.98 -0.96 -6.99
C THR A 325 -8.89 -0.88 -8.51
N SER A 326 -10.00 -1.15 -9.18
CA SER A 326 -10.12 -0.93 -10.62
C SER A 326 -11.56 -0.62 -11.01
N HIS A 327 -11.72 0.23 -12.01
CA HIS A 327 -12.98 0.42 -12.74
C HIS A 327 -12.88 -0.06 -14.20
N HIS A 328 -11.71 -0.53 -14.64
CA HIS A 328 -11.47 -0.84 -16.04
C HIS A 328 -11.94 -2.25 -16.41
N PRO A 329 -12.91 -2.41 -17.35
CA PRO A 329 -13.48 -3.70 -17.73
C PRO A 329 -12.45 -4.78 -18.07
N TYR A 330 -11.38 -4.41 -18.76
CA TYR A 330 -10.30 -5.32 -19.13
C TYR A 330 -9.61 -5.96 -17.92
N ILE A 331 -9.27 -5.15 -16.89
CA ILE A 331 -8.60 -5.64 -15.68
C ILE A 331 -9.51 -6.59 -14.93
N ILE A 332 -10.76 -6.19 -14.76
CA ILE A 332 -11.78 -6.97 -14.06
C ILE A 332 -11.95 -8.32 -14.75
N ASN A 333 -12.12 -8.33 -16.08
CA ASN A 333 -12.34 -9.56 -16.85
C ASN A 333 -11.13 -10.51 -16.91
N ASN A 334 -9.90 -9.99 -16.79
CA ASN A 334 -8.69 -10.81 -16.79
C ASN A 334 -8.35 -11.40 -15.41
N ILE A 335 -8.87 -10.82 -14.33
CA ILE A 335 -8.73 -11.34 -12.97
C ILE A 335 -9.89 -12.29 -12.66
N SER A 336 -9.57 -13.48 -12.14
CA SER A 336 -10.60 -14.46 -11.75
C SER A 336 -11.57 -13.90 -10.70
N PRO A 337 -12.89 -14.14 -10.83
CA PRO A 337 -13.90 -13.68 -9.87
C PRO A 337 -13.66 -14.07 -8.41
N ARG A 338 -12.87 -15.13 -8.16
CA ARG A 338 -12.46 -15.55 -6.81
C ARG A 338 -11.67 -14.47 -6.04
N TYR A 339 -11.07 -13.52 -6.76
CA TYR A 339 -10.32 -12.40 -6.19
C TYR A 339 -11.14 -11.12 -6.08
N TRP A 340 -12.36 -11.10 -6.64
CA TRP A 340 -13.21 -9.90 -6.61
C TRP A 340 -13.80 -9.68 -5.22
N LYS A 341 -13.77 -8.42 -4.82
CA LYS A 341 -14.37 -7.86 -3.62
C LYS A 341 -15.32 -6.77 -4.10
N ILE A 342 -16.59 -7.11 -4.21
CA ILE A 342 -17.63 -6.23 -4.77
C ILE A 342 -18.05 -5.28 -3.66
N VAL A 343 -17.76 -4.00 -3.88
CA VAL A 343 -18.00 -2.90 -2.95
C VAL A 343 -19.32 -2.24 -3.34
N THR A 344 -20.26 -2.25 -2.40
CA THR A 344 -21.55 -1.55 -2.52
C THR A 344 -21.71 -0.55 -1.40
N ARG A 345 -22.53 0.48 -1.62
CA ARG A 345 -22.69 1.58 -0.69
C ARG A 345 -24.17 1.96 -0.58
N HIS A 346 -24.63 2.13 0.64
CA HIS A 346 -25.93 2.73 0.91
C HIS A 346 -25.76 3.84 1.95
N GLY A 347 -25.77 5.09 1.50
CA GLY A 347 -25.51 6.26 2.33
C GLY A 347 -24.09 6.24 2.92
N GLY A 348 -24.00 6.20 4.26
CA GLY A 348 -22.73 6.11 4.98
C GLY A 348 -22.16 4.69 5.10
N LEU A 349 -22.95 3.67 4.79
CA LEU A 349 -22.58 2.26 4.99
C LEU A 349 -21.98 1.67 3.72
N VAL A 350 -20.74 1.22 3.79
CA VAL A 350 -20.05 0.47 2.75
C VAL A 350 -20.03 -1.00 3.13
N THR A 351 -20.46 -1.86 2.21
CA THR A 351 -20.41 -3.31 2.38
C THR A 351 -19.56 -3.93 1.28
N VAL A 352 -18.89 -5.03 1.59
CA VAL A 352 -18.04 -5.72 0.63
C VAL A 352 -18.33 -7.21 0.69
N LYS A 353 -18.65 -7.79 -0.46
CA LYS A 353 -18.95 -9.22 -0.61
C LYS A 353 -18.06 -9.85 -1.66
N LYS A 354 -17.91 -11.17 -1.60
CA LYS A 354 -17.19 -11.97 -2.61
C LYS A 354 -18.12 -12.19 -3.81
N ALA A 355 -17.55 -12.49 -4.97
CA ALA A 355 -18.34 -12.84 -6.15
C ALA A 355 -19.30 -14.02 -5.92
N GLU A 356 -18.89 -14.99 -5.09
CA GLU A 356 -19.67 -16.16 -4.71
C GLU A 356 -20.96 -15.79 -3.96
N ASP A 357 -20.92 -14.74 -3.13
CA ASP A 357 -22.06 -14.27 -2.33
C ASP A 357 -23.18 -13.69 -3.22
N PHE A 358 -22.83 -13.27 -4.44
CA PHE A 358 -23.76 -12.77 -5.45
C PHE A 358 -24.12 -13.82 -6.51
N HIS A 359 -23.71 -15.08 -6.33
CA HIS A 359 -23.91 -16.15 -7.30
C HIS A 359 -23.33 -15.87 -8.70
N ILE A 360 -22.28 -15.05 -8.77
CA ILE A 360 -21.59 -14.74 -10.02
C ILE A 360 -20.99 -16.01 -10.60
N SER A 361 -21.20 -16.21 -11.89
CA SER A 361 -20.69 -17.36 -12.63
C SER A 361 -19.16 -17.50 -12.53
N ALA A 362 -18.67 -18.74 -12.47
CA ALA A 362 -17.22 -19.02 -12.57
C ALA A 362 -16.65 -18.77 -13.98
N SER A 363 -17.50 -18.79 -15.02
CA SER A 363 -17.09 -18.45 -16.40
C SER A 363 -16.85 -16.95 -16.52
N ARG A 364 -15.65 -16.54 -16.97
CA ARG A 364 -15.20 -15.14 -17.04
C ARG A 364 -16.18 -14.20 -17.75
N GLN A 365 -16.59 -14.54 -18.96
CA GLN A 365 -17.48 -13.69 -19.76
C GLN A 365 -18.84 -13.48 -19.08
N LYS A 366 -19.40 -14.55 -18.51
CA LYS A 366 -20.67 -14.47 -17.79
C LYS A 366 -20.50 -13.75 -16.46
N ALA A 367 -19.38 -13.96 -15.77
CA ALA A 367 -19.07 -13.30 -14.51
C ALA A 367 -19.05 -11.77 -14.66
N PHE A 368 -18.47 -11.28 -15.75
CA PHE A 368 -18.43 -9.85 -16.04
C PHE A 368 -19.83 -9.28 -16.29
N ILE A 369 -20.67 -9.99 -17.05
CA ILE A 369 -22.07 -9.57 -17.28
C ILE A 369 -22.85 -9.58 -15.96
N ASP A 370 -22.72 -10.65 -15.16
CA ASP A 370 -23.37 -10.75 -13.86
C ASP A 370 -22.93 -9.59 -12.95
N LEU A 371 -21.64 -9.22 -12.96
CA LEU A 371 -21.12 -8.06 -12.23
C LEU A 371 -21.76 -6.75 -12.72
N ILE A 372 -21.79 -6.48 -14.03
CA ILE A 372 -22.39 -5.24 -14.56
C ILE A 372 -23.85 -5.14 -14.15
N ASN A 373 -24.64 -6.22 -14.24
CA ASN A 373 -26.04 -6.19 -13.81
C ASN A 373 -26.17 -5.85 -12.32
N ILE A 374 -25.30 -6.41 -11.46
CA ILE A 374 -25.28 -6.09 -10.02
C ILE A 374 -24.94 -4.60 -9.80
N LEU A 375 -24.02 -4.05 -10.59
CA LEU A 375 -23.61 -2.65 -10.45
C LEU A 375 -24.70 -1.70 -10.98
N GLU A 376 -25.38 -2.03 -12.08
CA GLU A 376 -26.51 -1.26 -12.61
C GLU A 376 -27.69 -1.26 -11.62
N ASP A 377 -28.03 -2.42 -11.05
CA ASP A 377 -29.08 -2.52 -10.02
C ASP A 377 -28.75 -1.66 -8.78
N GLU A 378 -27.48 -1.49 -8.44
CA GLU A 378 -27.04 -0.63 -7.32
C GLU A 378 -27.07 0.86 -7.68
N GLU A 379 -26.72 1.26 -8.91
CA GLU A 379 -26.87 2.65 -9.37
C GLU A 379 -28.34 3.08 -9.37
N ASP A 380 -29.25 2.20 -9.81
CA ASP A 380 -30.70 2.43 -9.82
C ASP A 380 -31.31 2.55 -8.41
N LEU A 381 -30.62 2.07 -7.36
CA LEU A 381 -31.04 2.18 -5.95
C LEU A 381 -30.50 3.46 -5.26
N GLU A 382 -29.51 4.13 -5.84
CA GLU A 382 -28.96 5.39 -5.33
C GLU A 382 -29.72 6.63 -5.84
N ASP A 383 -30.45 6.50 -6.97
CA ASP A 383 -31.36 7.51 -7.56
C ASP A 383 -32.79 7.45 -6.99
#